data_AF-A0A919ZAD3-F1
#
_entry.id   AF-A0A919ZAD3-F1
#
_cell.length_a   1.000
_cell.length_b   1.000
_cell.length_c   1.000
_cell.angle_alpha   90.00
_cell.angle_beta   90.00
_cell.angle_gamma   90.00
#
_symmetry.space_group_name_H-M   'P 1'
#
loop_
_entity.id
_entity.type
_entity.pdbx_description
1 polymer ?
#
loop_
_entity_poly.entity_id
_entity_poly.type
_entity_poly.pdbx_seq_one_letter_code
_entity_poly.pdbx_strand_id
1 'polypeptide(L)' 'MRKLVLFLHSSLDGFVEGPNGEMDIGWISYDDDLAKHAKYFLSTADTVIWGRRTYQGMHGYWPTFEPIKYTA' A
#
# COMPACT_ATOMS: atom_id res chain seq x y z
N MET A 1 15.11 1.16 -20.29
CA MET A 1 15.45 1.28 -18.85
C MET A 1 14.17 1.18 -18.03
N ARG A 2 14.18 0.46 -16.91
CA ARG A 2 13.02 0.36 -16.02
C ARG A 2 12.94 1.63 -15.15
N LYS A 3 11.73 2.11 -14.86
CA LYS A 3 11.52 3.29 -14.00
C LYS A 3 11.54 2.88 -12.53
N LEU A 4 12.20 3.68 -11.70
CA LEU A 4 12.00 3.63 -10.25
C LEU A 4 10.82 4.54 -9.92
N VAL A 5 9.80 4.00 -9.26
CA VAL A 5 8.58 4.73 -8.95
C VAL A 5 8.27 4.61 -7.47
N LEU A 6 7.90 5.72 -6.85
CA LEU A 6 7.46 5.80 -5.46
C LEU A 6 5.93 5.93 -5.43
N PHE A 7 5.27 5.05 -4.71
CA PHE A 7 3.82 5.11 -4.45
C PHE A 7 3.62 5.12 -2.93
N LEU A 8 3.22 6.27 -2.40
CA LEU A 8 3.26 6.58 -0.96
C LEU A 8 2.14 7.54 -0.59
N HIS A 9 1.49 7.30 0.55
CA HIS A 9 0.64 8.27 1.21
C HIS A 9 1.47 9.10 2.18
N SER A 10 1.28 10.42 2.16
CA SER A 10 1.92 11.35 3.07
C SER A 10 0.92 12.40 3.51
N SER A 11 1.03 12.83 4.77
CA SER A 11 0.38 14.03 5.26
C SER A 11 0.97 15.27 4.59
N LEU A 12 0.27 16.41 4.72
CA LEU A 12 0.71 17.69 4.14
C LEU A 12 2.03 18.18 4.75
N ASP A 13 2.30 17.83 6.00
CA ASP A 13 3.52 18.14 6.77
C ASP A 13 4.60 17.05 6.66
N GLY A 14 4.41 16.05 5.79
CA GLY A 14 5.49 15.13 5.36
C GLY A 14 5.64 13.85 6.16
N PHE A 15 4.62 13.44 6.92
CA PHE A 15 4.61 12.19 7.67
C PHE A 15 3.86 11.09 6.92
N VAL A 16 4.34 9.85 7.07
CA VAL A 16 3.81 8.66 6.39
C VAL A 16 3.09 7.70 7.35
N GLU A 17 3.18 7.98 8.65
CA GLU A 17 2.56 7.23 9.75
C GLU A 17 2.03 8.23 10.78
N GLY A 18 0.96 7.85 11.46
CA GLY A 18 0.37 8.62 12.56
C GLY A 18 1.16 8.49 13.87
N PRO A 19 0.75 9.22 14.92
CA PRO A 19 1.50 9.30 16.17
C PRO A 19 1.44 8.03 17.03
N ASN A 20 0.59 7.04 16.70
CA ASN A 20 0.40 5.83 17.52
C ASN A 20 1.39 4.70 17.20
N GLY A 21 2.40 4.95 16.36
CA GLY A 21 3.50 4.02 16.08
C GLY A 21 3.43 3.37 14.70
N GLU A 22 4.19 2.28 14.55
CA GLU A 22 4.38 1.59 13.26
C GLU A 22 3.02 1.19 12.65
N MET A 23 2.84 1.42 11.36
CA MET A 23 1.60 1.11 10.63
C MET A 23 0.35 1.85 11.13
N ASP A 24 0.49 2.98 11.85
CA ASP A 24 -0.63 3.90 12.13
C ASP A 24 -1.05 4.63 10.84
N ILE A 25 -1.79 3.91 9.99
CA ILE A 25 -2.22 4.35 8.66
C ILE A 25 -3.74 4.56 8.57
N GLY A 26 -4.46 4.50 9.69
CA GLY A 26 -5.92 4.60 9.72
C GLY A 26 -6.48 5.96 9.30
N TRP A 27 -5.62 6.98 9.23
CA TRP A 27 -5.95 8.31 8.73
C TRP A 27 -5.98 8.39 7.19
N ILE A 28 -5.44 7.38 6.48
CA ILE A 28 -5.46 7.33 5.02
C ILE A 28 -6.88 6.97 4.57
N SER A 29 -7.55 7.91 3.90
CA SER A 29 -8.81 7.62 3.20
C SER A 29 -8.53 6.77 1.98
N TYR A 30 -9.14 5.58 1.90
CA TYR A 30 -9.00 4.65 0.79
C TYR A 30 -10.37 4.32 0.19
N ASP A 31 -10.71 5.00 -0.91
CA ASP A 31 -11.97 4.83 -1.62
C ASP A 31 -11.81 3.98 -2.90
N ASP A 32 -12.92 3.74 -3.59
CA ASP A 32 -12.95 2.91 -4.80
C ASP A 32 -12.13 3.49 -5.96
N ASP A 33 -12.05 4.82 -6.07
CA ASP A 33 -11.33 5.47 -7.16
C ASP A 33 -9.82 5.41 -6.92
N LEU A 34 -9.38 5.61 -5.69
CA LEU A 34 -8.00 5.35 -5.28
C LEU A 34 -7.64 3.87 -5.42
N ALA A 35 -8.56 2.95 -5.09
CA ALA A 35 -8.36 1.51 -5.28
C ALA A 35 -8.13 1.16 -6.76
N LYS A 36 -8.95 1.71 -7.67
CA LYS A 36 -8.77 1.55 -9.13
C LYS A 36 -7.42 2.11 -9.59
N HIS A 37 -7.05 3.28 -9.09
CA HIS A 37 -5.77 3.91 -9.42
C HIS A 37 -4.58 3.06 -8.94
N ALA A 38 -4.61 2.58 -7.69
CA ALA A 38 -3.60 1.70 -7.14
C ALA A 38 -3.48 0.39 -7.92
N LYS A 39 -4.62 -0.20 -8.33
CA LYS A 39 -4.64 -1.42 -9.16
C LYS A 39 -4.01 -1.20 -10.54
N TYR A 40 -4.35 -0.08 -11.20
CA TYR A 40 -3.72 0.29 -12.47
C TYR A 40 -2.22 0.53 -12.29
N PHE A 41 -1.83 1.24 -11.24
CA PHE A 41 -0.43 1.53 -10.96
C PHE A 41 0.37 0.24 -10.74
N LEU A 42 -0.12 -0.65 -9.87
CA LEU A 42 0.52 -1.93 -9.58
C LEU A 42 0.61 -2.84 -10.81
N SER A 43 -0.34 -2.77 -11.75
CA SER A 43 -0.26 -3.56 -13.00
C SER A 43 0.90 -3.14 -13.92
N THR A 44 1.48 -1.95 -13.71
CA THR A 44 2.65 -1.47 -14.46
C THR A 44 4.00 -1.88 -13.84
N ALA A 45 3.98 -2.49 -12.65
CA ALA A 45 5.18 -2.90 -11.92
C ALA A 45 5.26 -4.44 -11.82
N ASP A 46 6.44 -5.01 -12.01
CA ASP A 46 6.69 -6.45 -11.79
C ASP A 46 7.47 -6.73 -10.50
N THR A 47 7.94 -5.69 -9.82
CA THR A 47 8.79 -5.78 -8.62
C THR A 47 8.38 -4.71 -7.62
N VAL A 48 8.15 -5.11 -6.37
CA VAL A 48 7.89 -4.22 -5.23
C VAL A 48 9.05 -4.31 -4.25
N ILE A 49 9.53 -3.15 -3.79
CA ILE A 49 10.62 -3.05 -2.80
C ILE A 49 10.06 -2.44 -1.54
N TRP A 50 10.24 -3.13 -0.40
CA TRP A 50 9.81 -2.65 0.91
C TRP A 50 10.94 -2.69 1.93
N GLY A 51 10.90 -1.75 2.87
CA GLY A 51 11.71 -1.82 4.08
C GLY A 51 11.25 -2.98 4.97
N ARG A 52 12.15 -3.44 5.86
CA ARG A 52 11.91 -4.57 6.78
C ARG A 52 10.58 -4.45 7.54
N ARG A 53 10.26 -3.26 8.05
CA ARG A 53 9.06 -3.00 8.86
C ARG A 53 7.78 -3.16 8.06
N THR A 54 7.68 -2.49 6.91
CA THR A 54 6.54 -2.62 5.99
C THR A 54 6.34 -4.07 5.54
N TYR A 55 7.42 -4.79 5.22
CA TYR A 55 7.34 -6.21 4.88
C TYR A 55 6.77 -7.06 6.03
N GLN A 56 7.25 -6.86 7.26
CA GLN A 56 6.76 -7.60 8.43
C GLN A 56 5.28 -7.33 8.70
N GLY A 57 4.82 -6.07 8.59
CA GLY A 57 3.41 -5.72 8.73
C GLY A 57 2.55 -6.41 7.67
N MET A 58 2.96 -6.34 6.41
CA MET A 58 2.21 -6.97 5.32
C MET A 58 2.23 -8.50 5.38
N HIS A 59 3.36 -9.09 5.75
CA HIS A 59 3.49 -10.52 5.97
C HIS A 59 2.54 -11.03 7.06
N GLY A 60 2.32 -10.25 8.12
CA GLY A 60 1.33 -10.58 9.15
C GLY A 60 -0.12 -10.43 8.66
N TYR A 61 -0.37 -9.49 7.75
CA TYR A 61 -1.71 -9.20 7.21
C TYR A 61 -2.15 -10.17 6.11
N TRP A 62 -1.30 -10.53 5.14
CA TRP A 62 -1.73 -11.34 3.98
C TRP A 62 -2.44 -12.66 4.33
N PRO A 63 -2.05 -13.42 5.37
CA PRO A 63 -2.76 -14.64 5.74
C PRO A 63 -4.20 -14.40 6.22
N THR A 64 -4.52 -13.20 6.69
CA THR A 64 -5.87 -12.83 7.15
C THR A 64 -6.72 -12.24 6.04
N PHE A 65 -6.12 -11.92 4.90
CA PHE A 65 -6.80 -11.37 3.75
C PHE A 65 -7.52 -12.48 2.97
N GLU A 66 -8.85 -12.47 2.96
CA GLU A 66 -9.60 -13.25 1.99
C GLU A 66 -9.60 -12.52 0.64
N PRO A 67 -9.04 -13.12 -0.43
CA PRO A 67 -9.11 -12.51 -1.74
C PRO A 67 -10.57 -12.39 -2.17
N ILE A 68 -10.96 -11.19 -2.59
CA ILE A 68 -12.25 -10.95 -3.22
C ILE A 68 -12.37 -11.95 -4.39
N LYS A 69 -13.34 -12.87 -4.31
CA LYS A 69 -13.62 -13.82 -5.39
C LYS A 69 -14.15 -13.04 -6.58
N TYR A 70 -13.27 -12.72 -7.53
CA TYR A 70 -13.70 -12.23 -8.84
C TYR A 70 -14.33 -13.42 -9.58
N THR A 71 -15.66 -13.45 -9.69
CA THR A 71 -16.32 -14.28 -10.71
C THR A 71 -15.95 -13.71 -12.08
N ALA A 72 -15.45 -14.60 -12.95
CA ALA A 72 -15.18 -14.31 -14.35
C ALA A 72 -16.44 -13.86 -15.10
#